data_AF-A0A937IIB4-F1
#
_entry.id   AF-A0A937IIB4-F1
#
_cell.length_a   1.000
_cell.length_b   1.000
_cell.length_c   1.000
_cell.angle_alpha   90.00
_cell.angle_beta   90.00
_cell.angle_gamma   90.00
#
_symmetry.space_group_name_H-M   'P 1'
#
loop_
_entity.id
_entity.type
_entity.pdbx_description
1 polymer ?
#
loop_
_entity_poly.entity_id
_entity_poly.type
_entity_poly.pdbx_seq_one_letter_code
_entity_poly.pdbx_strand_id
1 'polypeptide(L)'
;PSGTALSMGEAVATAMGKELNDLARFDRSSSREARELGSIGFSVTRAGDIVGEHTVLFAGEGERIELTHKAESRAAFASGALRAAHYITGKPAGAYTMVDVLGLS
;
A
#
# COMPACT_ATOMS: atom_id res chain seq x y z
N PRO A 1 4.15 -10.12 2.99
CA PRO A 1 3.16 -9.11 2.52
C PRO A 1 3.06 -9.12 0.99
N SER A 2 2.04 -8.50 0.38
CA SER A 2 2.03 -8.30 -1.08
C SER A 2 2.86 -7.06 -1.46
N GLY A 3 3.15 -6.89 -2.77
CA GLY A 3 3.78 -5.67 -3.27
C GLY A 3 2.99 -4.40 -2.90
N THR A 4 1.67 -4.40 -3.08
CA THR A 4 0.80 -3.27 -2.68
C THR A 4 0.94 -2.92 -1.20
N ALA A 5 1.03 -3.91 -0.31
CA ALA A 5 1.21 -3.67 1.12
C ALA A 5 2.58 -3.03 1.40
N LEU A 6 3.64 -3.50 0.74
CA LEU A 6 4.98 -2.91 0.86
C LEU A 6 4.99 -1.47 0.37
N SER A 7 4.42 -1.19 -0.80
CA SER A 7 4.33 0.18 -1.34
C SER A 7 3.52 1.12 -0.44
N MET A 8 2.44 0.64 0.20
CA MET A 8 1.72 1.41 1.22
C MET A 8 2.60 1.68 2.45
N GLY A 9 3.36 0.69 2.91
CA GLY A 9 4.31 0.85 4.01
C GLY A 9 5.43 1.84 3.67
N GLU A 10 5.96 1.80 2.45
CA GLU A 10 6.96 2.73 1.94
C GLU A 10 6.43 4.17 1.90
N ALA A 11 5.20 4.36 1.44
CA ALA A 11 4.55 5.67 1.44
C ALA A 11 4.43 6.25 2.86
N VAL A 12 4.03 5.42 3.82
CA VAL A 12 3.96 5.82 5.24
C VAL A 12 5.34 6.13 5.81
N ALA A 13 6.34 5.26 5.59
CA ALA A 13 7.70 5.46 6.07
C ALA A 13 8.34 6.74 5.48
N THR A 14 8.16 6.96 4.18
CA THR A 14 8.63 8.16 3.47
C THR A 14 7.98 9.42 4.06
N ALA A 15 6.68 9.41 4.32
CA ALA A 15 5.98 10.53 4.96
C ALA A 15 6.48 10.80 6.40
N MET A 16 7.01 9.78 7.07
CA MET A 16 7.66 9.89 8.39
C MET A 16 9.15 10.27 8.30
N GLY A 17 9.71 10.47 7.10
CA GLY A 17 11.12 10.80 6.88
C GLY A 17 12.07 9.66 7.23
N LYS A 18 11.65 8.40 7.06
CA LYS A 18 12.43 7.20 7.41
C LYS A 18 12.34 6.13 6.32
N GLU A 19 13.27 5.20 6.35
CA GLU A 19 13.26 4.03 5.48
C GLU A 19 12.36 2.92 6.06
N LEU A 20 11.57 2.26 5.20
CA LEU A 20 10.67 1.19 5.65
C LEU A 20 11.44 0.04 6.31
N ASN A 21 12.65 -0.27 5.85
CA ASN A 21 13.46 -1.37 6.38
C ASN A 21 13.76 -1.23 7.87
N ASP A 22 13.89 0.00 8.37
CA ASP A 22 14.15 0.24 9.80
C ASP A 22 12.88 0.09 10.64
N LEU A 23 11.74 0.44 10.07
CA LEU A 23 10.45 0.52 10.76
C LEU A 23 9.63 -0.78 10.69
N ALA A 24 9.80 -1.57 9.65
CA ALA A 24 8.93 -2.70 9.35
C ALA A 24 9.04 -3.80 10.40
N ARG A 25 7.90 -4.32 10.85
CA ARG A 25 7.78 -5.53 11.68
C ARG A 25 6.84 -6.48 10.97
N PHE A 26 7.42 -7.49 10.32
CA PHE A 26 6.68 -8.42 9.46
C PHE A 26 6.01 -9.57 10.21
N ASP A 27 6.44 -9.84 11.44
CA ASP A 27 5.84 -10.83 12.31
C ASP A 27 5.82 -10.32 13.75
N ARG A 28 4.63 -10.37 14.35
CA ARG A 28 4.41 -10.15 15.78
C ARG A 28 3.47 -11.21 16.37
N SER A 29 3.21 -12.28 15.64
CA SER A 29 2.25 -13.33 16.02
C SER A 29 2.62 -14.05 17.32
N SER A 30 3.92 -14.13 17.62
CA SER A 30 4.46 -14.73 18.85
C SER A 30 5.03 -13.69 19.84
N SER A 31 5.02 -12.40 19.49
CA SER A 31 5.60 -11.34 20.31
C SER A 31 4.69 -10.99 21.50
N ARG A 32 5.27 -10.92 22.69
CA ARG A 32 4.59 -10.47 23.93
C ARG A 32 5.11 -9.12 24.44
N GLU A 33 5.95 -8.47 23.66
CA GLU A 33 6.57 -7.20 24.03
C GLU A 33 5.67 -6.04 23.63
N ALA A 34 5.82 -4.92 24.35
CA ALA A 34 5.19 -3.66 23.95
C ALA A 34 5.57 -3.29 22.51
N ARG A 35 4.65 -2.63 21.81
CA ARG A 35 4.91 -2.16 20.45
C ARG A 35 5.94 -1.04 20.47
N GLU A 36 6.99 -1.18 19.66
CA GLU A 36 7.95 -0.11 19.46
C GLU A 36 7.29 1.10 18.77
N LEU A 37 7.45 2.29 19.35
CA LEU A 37 6.86 3.51 18.82
C LEU A 37 7.46 3.82 17.44
N GLY A 38 6.60 4.20 16.50
CA GLY A 38 7.01 4.49 15.12
C GLY A 38 7.26 3.27 14.23
N SER A 39 7.24 2.04 14.76
CA SER A 39 7.29 0.83 13.92
C SER A 39 6.07 0.73 12.99
N ILE A 40 6.18 -0.02 11.89
CA ILE A 40 5.09 -0.30 10.94
C ILE A 40 4.86 -1.82 10.93
N GLY A 41 3.71 -2.25 11.45
CA GLY A 41 3.36 -3.65 11.54
C GLY A 41 2.68 -4.16 10.27
N PHE A 42 3.05 -5.35 9.82
CA PHE A 42 2.36 -6.05 8.74
C PHE A 42 1.62 -7.27 9.29
N SER A 43 0.33 -7.36 9.01
CA SER A 43 -0.48 -8.56 9.24
C SER A 43 -1.02 -9.04 7.91
N VAL A 44 -0.96 -10.35 7.68
CA VAL A 44 -1.20 -10.93 6.36
C VAL A 44 -2.13 -12.13 6.48
N THR A 45 -3.30 -12.01 5.86
CA THR A 45 -4.25 -13.12 5.72
C THR A 45 -4.11 -13.78 4.35
N ARG A 46 -4.30 -15.11 4.32
CA ARG A 46 -4.44 -15.92 3.11
C ARG A 46 -5.68 -16.77 3.29
N ALA A 47 -6.72 -16.51 2.51
CA ALA A 47 -7.99 -17.21 2.65
C ALA A 47 -8.75 -17.23 1.32
N GLY A 48 -9.23 -18.42 0.95
CA GLY A 48 -10.14 -18.63 -0.17
C GLY A 48 -9.69 -18.00 -1.48
N ASP A 49 -10.62 -17.33 -2.14
CA ASP A 49 -10.52 -16.70 -3.45
C ASP A 49 -10.37 -15.17 -3.39
N ILE A 50 -10.00 -14.62 -2.22
CA ILE A 50 -9.79 -13.18 -2.03
C ILE A 50 -8.72 -12.68 -3.02
N VAL A 51 -9.14 -11.85 -3.97
CA VAL A 51 -8.26 -11.29 -5.02
C VAL A 51 -7.19 -10.38 -4.40
N GLY A 52 -7.59 -9.52 -3.47
CA GLY A 52 -6.69 -8.67 -2.70
C GLY A 52 -7.46 -7.65 -1.85
N GLU A 53 -7.16 -7.61 -0.56
CA GLU A 53 -7.63 -6.60 0.38
C GLU A 53 -6.43 -6.03 1.13
N HIS A 54 -6.37 -4.71 1.23
CA HIS A 54 -5.29 -3.98 1.88
C HIS A 54 -5.89 -2.88 2.75
N THR A 55 -5.55 -2.88 4.04
CA THR A 55 -5.95 -1.83 4.98
C THR A 55 -4.71 -1.25 5.63
N VAL A 56 -4.58 0.08 5.56
CA VAL A 56 -3.67 0.83 6.42
C VAL A 56 -4.48 1.33 7.61
N LEU A 57 -4.14 0.85 8.80
CA LEU A 57 -4.76 1.23 10.07
C LEU A 57 -3.86 2.20 10.82
N PHE A 58 -4.37 3.40 11.08
CA PHE A 58 -3.80 4.37 12.02
C PHE A 58 -4.62 4.32 13.30
N ALA A 59 -4.02 3.88 14.40
CA ALA A 59 -4.71 3.74 15.69
C ALA A 59 -4.08 4.68 16.73
N GLY A 60 -4.91 5.57 17.29
CA GLY A 60 -4.56 6.47 18.38
C GLY A 60 -5.30 6.09 19.66
N GLU A 61 -5.12 6.88 20.71
CA GLU A 61 -5.92 6.73 21.93
C GLU A 61 -7.37 7.15 21.68
N GLY A 62 -8.32 6.25 21.86
CA GLY A 62 -9.75 6.53 21.71
C GLY A 62 -10.28 6.57 20.27
N GLU A 63 -9.42 6.52 19.23
CA GLU A 63 -9.85 6.59 17.84
C GLU A 63 -8.97 5.78 16.87
N ARG A 64 -9.51 5.55 15.66
CA ARG A 64 -8.77 4.96 14.55
C ARG A 64 -9.24 5.46 13.19
N ILE A 65 -8.30 5.52 12.25
CA ILE A 65 -8.54 5.79 10.83
C ILE A 65 -8.09 4.58 10.03
N GLU A 66 -8.95 4.10 9.14
CA GLU A 66 -8.67 2.96 8.25
C GLU A 66 -8.79 3.39 6.79
N LEU A 67 -7.74 3.18 6.02
CA LEU A 67 -7.74 3.35 4.57
C LEU A 67 -7.70 1.97 3.92
N THR A 68 -8.82 1.57 3.30
CA THR A 68 -9.01 0.20 2.81
C THR A 68 -9.26 0.18 1.31
N HIS A 69 -8.49 -0.67 0.60
CA HIS A 69 -8.71 -1.00 -0.80
C HIS A 69 -9.07 -2.49 -0.92
N LYS A 70 -10.19 -2.79 -1.59
CA LYS A 70 -10.66 -4.14 -1.86
C LYS A 70 -10.80 -4.33 -3.36
N ALA A 71 -10.06 -5.28 -3.93
CA ALA A 71 -10.23 -5.66 -5.32
C ALA A 71 -11.30 -6.75 -5.42
N GLU A 72 -12.44 -6.45 -6.05
CA GLU A 72 -13.48 -7.45 -6.33
C GLU A 72 -13.11 -8.34 -7.53
N SER A 73 -12.29 -7.82 -8.45
CA SER A 73 -11.78 -8.59 -9.59
C SER A 73 -10.47 -8.01 -10.11
N ARG A 74 -9.76 -8.80 -10.93
CA ARG A 74 -8.55 -8.32 -11.62
C ARG A 74 -8.84 -7.30 -12.74
N ALA A 75 -10.11 -7.07 -13.09
CA ALA A 75 -10.48 -6.12 -14.13
C ALA A 75 -10.10 -4.68 -13.77
N ALA A 76 -10.04 -4.34 -12.47
CA ALA A 76 -9.59 -3.03 -12.02
C ALA A 76 -8.18 -2.69 -12.51
N PHE A 77 -7.24 -3.66 -12.43
CA PHE A 77 -5.87 -3.47 -12.89
C PHE A 77 -5.78 -3.39 -14.41
N ALA A 78 -6.55 -4.22 -15.12
CA ALA A 78 -6.62 -4.18 -16.58
C ALA A 78 -7.14 -2.82 -17.09
N SER A 79 -8.18 -2.29 -16.45
CA SER A 79 -8.72 -0.95 -16.74
C SER A 79 -7.68 0.16 -16.52
N GLY A 80 -6.94 0.09 -15.41
CA GLY A 80 -5.83 1.02 -15.14
C GLY A 80 -4.73 0.97 -16.20
N ALA A 81 -4.35 -0.23 -16.65
CA ALA A 81 -3.35 -0.40 -17.71
C ALA A 81 -3.81 0.19 -19.06
N LEU A 82 -5.09 -0.01 -19.44
CA LEU A 82 -5.66 0.60 -20.64
C LEU A 82 -5.68 2.13 -20.55
N ARG A 83 -6.01 2.69 -19.39
CA ARG A 83 -5.95 4.14 -19.14
C ARG A 83 -4.52 4.67 -19.26
N ALA A 84 -3.52 3.95 -18.74
CA ALA A 84 -2.11 4.33 -18.87
C ALA A 84 -1.63 4.27 -20.33
N ALA A 85 -2.05 3.26 -21.10
CA ALA A 85 -1.74 3.15 -22.52
C ALA A 85 -2.34 4.33 -23.33
N HIS A 86 -3.56 4.74 -23.00
CA HIS A 86 -4.15 5.93 -23.60
C HIS A 86 -3.39 7.20 -23.20
N TYR A 87 -3.06 7.36 -21.91
CA TYR A 87 -2.33 8.52 -21.38
C TYR A 87 -0.97 8.75 -22.04
N ILE A 88 -0.21 7.69 -22.34
CA ILE A 88 1.14 7.82 -22.90
C ILE A 88 1.15 8.16 -24.40
N THR A 89 0.02 8.02 -25.08
CA THR A 89 -0.07 8.31 -26.52
C THR A 89 0.28 9.77 -26.78
N GLY A 90 1.32 10.01 -27.60
CA GLY A 90 1.79 11.36 -27.93
C GLY A 90 2.62 12.05 -26.86
N LYS A 91 2.95 11.37 -25.74
CA LYS A 91 3.87 11.91 -24.73
C LYS A 91 5.34 11.71 -25.16
N PRO A 92 6.25 12.62 -24.76
CA PRO A 92 7.67 12.43 -24.99
C PRO A 92 8.20 11.19 -24.26
N ALA A 93 9.36 10.70 -24.68
CA ALA A 93 10.02 9.60 -24.00
C ALA A 93 10.35 9.98 -22.54
N GLY A 94 10.01 9.09 -21.61
CA GLY A 94 10.22 9.30 -20.18
C GLY A 94 9.64 8.15 -19.36
N ALA A 95 9.92 8.16 -18.06
CA ALA A 95 9.30 7.24 -17.10
C ALA A 95 8.05 7.91 -16.50
N TYR A 96 6.89 7.27 -16.68
CA TYR A 96 5.62 7.71 -16.12
C TYR A 96 5.10 6.68 -15.12
N THR A 97 4.37 7.16 -14.13
CA THR A 97 3.74 6.36 -13.09
C THR A 97 2.22 6.50 -13.14
N MET A 98 1.50 5.70 -12.35
CA MET A 98 0.06 5.90 -12.21
C MET A 98 -0.31 7.22 -11.51
N VAL A 99 0.61 7.83 -10.76
CA VAL A 99 0.42 9.17 -10.18
C VAL A 99 0.25 10.21 -11.30
N ASP A 100 1.08 10.11 -12.34
CA ASP A 100 1.01 10.98 -13.52
C ASP A 100 -0.28 10.75 -14.34
N VAL A 101 -0.69 9.47 -14.48
CA VAL A 101 -1.91 9.08 -15.21
C VAL A 101 -3.18 9.57 -14.50
N LEU A 102 -3.15 9.62 -13.17
CA LEU A 102 -4.28 10.02 -12.34
C LEU A 102 -4.28 11.52 -12.01
N GLY A 103 -3.18 12.24 -12.27
CA GLY A 103 -3.06 13.66 -11.97
C GLY A 103 -2.99 13.96 -10.47
N LEU A 104 -2.33 13.08 -9.71
CA LEU A 104 -2.20 13.17 -8.26
C LEU A 104 -0.86 13.82 -7.89
N SER A 105 -0.72 15.12 -8.14
CA SER A 105 0.46 15.91 -7.77
C SER A 105 0.28 16.65 -6.46
#